data_AF-A0A3G6M773-F1
#
_entry.id   AF-A0A3G6M773-F1
#
_cell.length_a   1.000
_cell.length_b   1.000
_cell.length_c   1.000
_cell.angle_alpha   90.00
_cell.angle_beta   90.00
_cell.angle_gamma   90.00
#
_symmetry.space_group_name_H-M   'P 1'
#
loop_
_entity.id
_entity.type
_entity.pdbx_description
1 polymer ?
#
loop_
_entity_poly.entity_id
_entity_poly.type
_entity_poly.pdbx_seq_one_letter_code
_entity_poly.pdbx_strand_id
1 'polypeptide(L)'
;MKSNNFFIGSIVSLVFGTLIYVLFRTSSLKIFSWSNSLGINLLGLNVRKLTMLTSSKLPQWLLFSFPDSLWVFSYVCLMLGIWKGVISPFNLFWVGIIPFIAVCSELGQFIGFIQGTFDLLDIVFYIIGTILPLLLFKQSITYNLKFLQNEKKH
;
A
#
# COMPACT_ATOMS: atom_id res chain seq x y z
N MET A 1 -10.16 21.49 -8.51
CA MET A 1 -8.79 20.96 -8.65
C MET A 1 -8.26 20.19 -7.42
N LYS A 2 -9.03 19.95 -6.35
CA LYS A 2 -8.55 19.21 -5.15
C LYS A 2 -8.40 17.68 -5.34
N SER A 3 -9.14 17.03 -6.24
CA SER A 3 -9.13 15.56 -6.35
C SER A 3 -7.93 14.99 -7.11
N ASN A 4 -7.29 15.76 -8.00
CA ASN A 4 -6.22 15.24 -8.85
C ASN A 4 -4.97 14.84 -8.05
N ASN A 5 -4.73 15.52 -6.92
CA ASN A 5 -3.56 15.26 -6.08
C ASN A 5 -3.59 13.86 -5.43
N PHE A 6 -4.79 13.33 -5.14
CA PHE A 6 -4.96 11.97 -4.64
C PHE A 6 -4.52 10.94 -5.68
N PHE A 7 -4.98 11.07 -6.92
CA PHE A 7 -4.61 10.15 -7.99
C PHE A 7 -3.13 10.23 -8.34
N ILE A 8 -2.54 11.43 -8.34
CA ILE A 8 -1.10 11.59 -8.53
C ILE A 8 -0.34 10.89 -7.40
N GLY A 9 -0.71 11.13 -6.14
CA GLY A 9 -0.10 10.46 -5.00
C GLY A 9 -0.22 8.93 -5.08
N SER A 10 -1.37 8.43 -5.53
CA SER A 10 -1.62 7.01 -5.75
C SER A 10 -0.71 6.40 -6.82
N ILE A 11 -0.65 7.02 -8.01
CA ILE A 11 0.15 6.50 -9.12
C ILE A 11 1.64 6.54 -8.79
N VAL A 12 2.13 7.66 -8.24
CA VAL A 12 3.54 7.83 -7.90
C VAL A 12 3.97 6.77 -6.88
N SER A 13 3.24 6.64 -5.76
CA SER A 13 3.57 5.65 -4.73
C SER A 13 3.50 4.21 -5.25
N LEU A 14 2.51 3.86 -6.08
CA LEU A 14 2.39 2.53 -6.67
C LEU A 14 3.60 2.21 -7.55
N VAL A 15 3.99 3.14 -8.42
CA VAL A 15 5.14 2.97 -9.33
C VAL A 15 6.42 2.83 -8.52
N PHE A 16 6.65 3.70 -7.53
CA PHE A 16 7.86 3.62 -6.70
C PHE A 16 7.94 2.32 -5.89
N GLY A 17 6.85 1.91 -5.22
CA GLY A 17 6.83 0.65 -4.47
C GLY A 17 7.07 -0.56 -5.38
N THR A 18 6.42 -0.58 -6.54
CA THR A 18 6.60 -1.66 -7.53
C THR A 18 8.02 -1.70 -8.10
N LEU A 19 8.63 -0.54 -8.36
CA LEU A 19 10.01 -0.48 -8.85
C LEU A 19 11.00 -1.02 -7.82
N ILE A 20 10.86 -0.63 -6.55
CA ILE A 20 11.72 -1.17 -5.47
C ILE A 20 11.56 -2.68 -5.39
N TYR A 21 10.31 -3.15 -5.42
CA TYR A 21 10.00 -4.58 -5.33
C TYR A 21 10.59 -5.37 -6.51
N VAL A 22 10.39 -4.94 -7.75
CA VAL A 22 10.86 -5.67 -8.95
C VAL A 22 12.38 -5.63 -9.07
N LEU A 23 13.03 -4.52 -8.73
CA LEU A 23 14.47 -4.33 -8.93
C LEU A 23 15.31 -4.98 -7.82
N PHE A 24 14.85 -4.98 -6.57
CA PHE A 24 15.67 -5.40 -5.43
C PHE A 24 15.23 -6.72 -4.79
N ARG A 25 14.02 -7.23 -5.07
CA ARG A 25 13.59 -8.51 -4.51
C ARG A 25 14.06 -9.71 -5.32
N THR A 26 14.10 -10.85 -4.64
CA THR A 26 14.52 -12.14 -5.18
C THR A 26 13.63 -12.62 -6.33
N SER A 27 14.23 -13.38 -7.25
CA SER A 27 13.60 -13.89 -8.47
C SER A 27 12.58 -15.02 -8.25
N SER A 28 12.46 -15.55 -7.03
CA SER A 28 11.53 -16.63 -6.67
C SER A 28 10.08 -16.17 -6.51
N LEU A 29 9.80 -14.88 -6.68
CA LEU A 29 8.48 -14.30 -6.51
C LEU A 29 7.55 -14.61 -7.70
N LYS A 30 6.28 -14.87 -7.40
CA LYS A 30 5.22 -15.16 -8.39
C LYS A 30 5.14 -14.12 -9.51
N ILE A 31 5.48 -12.86 -9.23
CA ILE A 31 5.46 -11.80 -10.23
C ILE A 31 6.36 -12.07 -11.45
N PHE A 32 7.48 -12.77 -11.27
CA PHE A 32 8.35 -13.16 -12.39
C PHE A 32 7.75 -14.29 -13.22
N SER A 33 6.99 -15.18 -12.59
CA SER A 33 6.25 -16.22 -13.33
C SER A 33 5.12 -15.59 -14.17
N TRP A 34 4.39 -14.63 -13.60
CA TRP A 34 3.32 -13.92 -14.30
C TRP A 34 3.89 -13.05 -15.43
N SER A 35 4.98 -12.32 -15.19
CA SER A 35 5.61 -11.51 -16.22
C SER A 35 6.12 -12.36 -17.39
N ASN A 36 6.74 -13.50 -17.10
CA ASN A 36 7.17 -14.44 -18.14
C ASN A 36 5.98 -15.01 -18.92
N SER A 37 4.85 -15.29 -18.26
CA SER A 37 3.62 -15.73 -18.96
C SER A 37 3.05 -14.66 -19.91
N LEU A 38 3.30 -13.38 -19.61
CA LEU A 38 2.94 -12.23 -20.45
C LEU A 38 4.01 -11.89 -21.51
N GLY A 39 5.08 -12.69 -21.61
CA GLY A 39 6.19 -12.45 -22.53
C GLY A 39 7.17 -11.34 -22.09
N ILE A 40 7.05 -10.85 -20.85
CA ILE A 40 7.91 -9.78 -20.31
C ILE A 40 9.05 -10.41 -19.48
N ASN A 41 10.26 -10.39 -20.03
CA ASN A 41 11.45 -10.90 -19.35
C ASN A 41 12.03 -9.90 -18.34
N LEU A 42 11.36 -9.74 -17.19
CA LEU A 42 11.82 -8.88 -16.08
C LEU A 42 13.14 -9.38 -15.44
N LEU A 43 13.47 -10.67 -15.58
CA LEU A 43 14.72 -11.25 -15.09
C LEU A 43 15.92 -10.80 -15.94
N GLY A 44 15.71 -10.55 -17.23
CA GLY A 44 16.73 -10.11 -18.17
C GLY A 44 17.14 -8.63 -18.05
N LEU A 45 16.49 -7.84 -17.19
CA LEU A 45 16.79 -6.42 -17.04
C LEU A 45 18.22 -6.20 -16.52
N ASN A 46 19.06 -5.54 -17.32
CA ASN A 46 20.44 -5.22 -16.94
C ASN A 46 20.51 -4.36 -15.67
N VAL A 47 19.55 -3.45 -15.49
CA VAL A 47 19.43 -2.63 -14.28
C VAL A 47 19.28 -3.50 -13.04
N ARG A 48 18.53 -4.62 -13.14
CA ARG A 48 18.33 -5.54 -12.03
C ARG A 48 19.61 -6.24 -11.60
N LYS A 49 20.47 -6.62 -12.57
CA LYS A 49 21.78 -7.23 -12.24
C LYS A 49 22.61 -6.29 -11.37
N LEU A 50 22.56 -4.98 -11.67
CA LEU A 50 23.26 -3.97 -10.88
C LEU A 50 22.63 -3.78 -9.49
N THR A 51 21.30 -3.73 -9.40
CA THR A 51 20.60 -3.54 -8.12
C THR A 51 20.69 -4.75 -7.21
N MET A 52 20.78 -5.97 -7.75
CA MET A 52 20.99 -7.17 -6.95
C MET A 52 22.36 -7.15 -6.25
N LEU A 53 23.41 -6.63 -6.89
CA LEU A 53 24.73 -6.46 -6.27
C LEU A 53 24.73 -5.45 -5.12
N THR A 54 23.86 -4.44 -5.18
CA THR A 54 23.74 -3.40 -4.14
C THR A 54 22.68 -3.72 -3.09
N SER A 55 21.76 -4.65 -3.37
CA SER A 55 20.66 -5.03 -2.47
C SER A 55 21.14 -5.46 -1.09
N SER A 56 22.28 -6.16 -1.00
CA SER A 56 22.88 -6.61 0.27
C SER A 56 23.38 -5.46 1.16
N LYS A 57 23.57 -4.26 0.59
CA LYS A 57 24.00 -3.07 1.33
C LYS A 57 22.83 -2.22 1.82
N LEU A 58 21.61 -2.52 1.38
CA LEU A 58 20.42 -1.78 1.77
C LEU A 58 19.80 -2.36 3.05
N PRO A 59 19.21 -1.50 3.90
CA PRO A 59 18.49 -1.98 5.07
C PRO A 59 17.32 -2.89 4.67
N GLN A 60 17.09 -3.94 5.45
CA GLN A 60 16.02 -4.90 5.19
C GLN A 60 14.64 -4.24 5.17
N TRP A 61 14.36 -3.31 6.09
CA TRP A 61 13.08 -2.59 6.11
C TRP A 61 12.78 -1.83 4.80
N LEU A 62 13.81 -1.35 4.08
CA LEU A 62 13.64 -0.61 2.82
C LEU A 62 13.22 -1.56 1.68
N LEU A 63 13.65 -2.82 1.75
CA LEU A 63 13.39 -3.81 0.71
C LEU A 63 12.13 -4.64 0.98
N PHE A 64 11.78 -4.84 2.24
CA PHE A 64 10.70 -5.73 2.67
C PHE A 64 9.45 -4.95 3.10
N SER A 65 9.58 -3.92 3.94
CA SER A 65 8.42 -3.22 4.55
C SER A 65 8.03 -1.93 3.83
N PHE A 66 9.01 -1.23 3.24
CA PHE A 66 8.77 0.07 2.60
C PHE A 66 7.92 0.00 1.32
N PRO A 67 8.15 -0.95 0.37
CA PRO A 67 7.29 -1.09 -0.80
C PRO A 67 5.82 -1.32 -0.43
N ASP A 68 5.61 -2.14 0.59
CA ASP A 68 4.34 -2.49 1.18
C ASP A 68 3.59 -1.26 1.74
N SER A 69 4.30 -0.40 2.48
CA SER A 69 3.77 0.90 2.93
C SER A 69 3.36 1.80 1.77
N LEU A 70 4.17 1.85 0.69
CA LEU A 70 3.86 2.65 -0.51
C LEU A 70 2.61 2.12 -1.23
N TRP A 71 2.38 0.81 -1.23
CA TRP A 71 1.15 0.25 -1.80
C TRP A 71 -0.09 0.57 -0.96
N VAL A 72 0.01 0.48 0.37
CA VAL A 72 -1.08 0.90 1.26
C VAL A 72 -1.36 2.39 1.12
N PHE A 73 -0.31 3.22 1.07
CA PHE A 73 -0.42 4.65 0.77
C PHE A 73 -1.14 4.90 -0.55
N SER A 74 -0.75 4.16 -1.60
CA SER A 74 -1.35 4.27 -2.92
C SER A 74 -2.84 3.97 -2.90
N TYR A 75 -3.22 2.90 -2.21
CA TYR A 75 -4.60 2.48 -2.06
C TYR A 75 -5.44 3.52 -1.33
N VAL A 76 -4.96 4.02 -0.19
CA VAL A 76 -5.69 5.03 0.59
C VAL A 76 -5.86 6.31 -0.23
N CYS A 77 -4.82 6.75 -0.96
CA CYS A 77 -4.94 7.86 -1.90
C CYS A 77 -5.99 7.61 -2.97
N LEU A 78 -6.01 6.41 -3.58
CA LEU A 78 -6.99 6.04 -4.60
C LEU A 78 -8.41 6.12 -4.04
N MET A 79 -8.66 5.55 -2.87
CA MET A 79 -9.98 5.57 -2.22
C MET A 79 -10.42 7.00 -1.90
N LEU A 80 -9.52 7.83 -1.35
CA LEU A 80 -9.81 9.25 -1.14
C LEU A 80 -10.14 9.97 -2.46
N GLY A 81 -9.43 9.65 -3.55
CA GLY A 81 -9.69 10.18 -4.89
C GLY A 81 -11.07 9.81 -5.43
N ILE A 82 -11.44 8.53 -5.35
CA ILE A 82 -12.75 8.00 -5.78
C ILE A 82 -13.89 8.72 -5.04
N TRP A 83 -13.74 8.90 -3.73
CA TRP A 83 -14.73 9.58 -2.89
C TRP A 83 -14.58 11.10 -2.86
N LYS A 84 -13.76 11.68 -3.76
CA LYS A 84 -13.51 13.14 -3.86
C LYS A 84 -13.11 13.80 -2.54
N GLY A 85 -12.39 13.07 -1.68
CA GLY A 85 -11.95 13.52 -0.36
C GLY A 85 -13.05 13.49 0.72
N VAL A 86 -14.23 12.94 0.45
CA VAL A 86 -15.31 12.84 1.45
C VAL A 86 -15.16 11.57 2.27
N ILE A 87 -14.99 11.73 3.58
CA ILE A 87 -15.00 10.63 4.55
C ILE A 87 -16.37 10.57 5.22
N SER A 88 -17.08 9.48 4.98
CA SER A 88 -18.34 9.10 5.64
C SER A 88 -18.17 7.71 6.27
N PRO A 89 -19.05 7.27 7.19
CA PRO A 89 -18.96 5.92 7.76
C PRO A 89 -18.96 4.81 6.70
N PHE A 90 -19.73 4.98 5.61
CA PHE A 90 -19.75 4.04 4.49
C PHE A 90 -18.42 4.01 3.72
N ASN A 91 -17.84 5.18 3.43
CA ASN A 91 -16.60 5.26 2.67
C ASN A 91 -15.38 4.89 3.52
N LEU A 92 -15.45 5.11 4.83
CA LEU A 92 -14.38 4.80 5.78
C LEU A 92 -14.08 3.30 5.80
N PHE A 93 -15.11 2.46 5.65
CA PHE A 93 -14.94 1.02 5.47
C PHE A 93 -14.04 0.71 4.26
N TRP A 94 -14.32 1.30 3.11
CA TRP A 94 -13.51 1.13 1.90
C TRP A 94 -12.10 1.69 2.04
N VAL A 95 -11.94 2.84 2.70
CA VAL A 95 -10.60 3.40 2.96
C VAL A 95 -9.78 2.47 3.88
N GLY A 96 -10.41 1.84 4.86
CA GLY A 96 -9.75 1.04 5.89
C GLY A 96 -9.56 -0.44 5.57
N ILE A 97 -10.27 -1.01 4.59
CA ILE A 97 -10.30 -2.46 4.39
C ILE A 97 -8.93 -3.06 4.05
N ILE A 98 -8.15 -2.44 3.16
CA ILE A 98 -6.81 -2.94 2.80
C ILE A 98 -5.80 -2.77 3.95
N PRO A 99 -5.67 -1.60 4.60
CA PRO A 99 -4.88 -1.47 5.83
C PRO A 99 -5.24 -2.52 6.89
N PHE A 100 -6.53 -2.76 7.08
CA PHE A 100 -7.02 -3.73 8.06
C PHE A 100 -6.59 -5.15 7.69
N ILE A 101 -6.78 -5.56 6.43
CA ILE A 101 -6.35 -6.87 5.94
C ILE A 101 -4.83 -7.04 6.09
N ALA A 102 -4.04 -6.02 5.77
CA ALA A 102 -2.58 -6.08 5.88
C ALA A 102 -2.10 -6.27 7.33
N VAL A 103 -2.68 -5.54 8.28
CA VAL A 103 -2.36 -5.74 9.71
C VAL A 103 -2.86 -7.10 10.20
N CYS A 104 -4.08 -7.51 9.82
CA CYS A 104 -4.60 -8.82 10.17
C CYS A 104 -3.78 -9.97 9.57
N SER A 105 -3.18 -9.80 8.39
CA SER A 105 -2.32 -10.83 7.81
C SER A 105 -1.04 -11.03 8.63
N GLU A 106 -0.44 -9.95 9.15
CA GLU A 106 0.72 -10.05 10.05
C GLU A 106 0.36 -10.71 11.38
N LEU A 107 -0.78 -10.33 11.98
CA LEU A 107 -1.28 -10.99 13.18
C LEU A 107 -1.60 -12.48 12.93
N GLY A 108 -2.10 -12.82 11.74
CA GLY A 108 -2.33 -14.19 11.32
C GLY A 108 -1.02 -14.99 11.17
N GLN A 109 0.07 -14.36 10.75
CA GLN A 109 1.40 -14.97 10.73
C GLN A 109 1.94 -15.18 12.15
N PHE A 110 1.72 -14.21 13.06
CA PHE A 110 2.13 -14.32 14.47
C PHE A 110 1.54 -15.55 15.17
N ILE A 111 0.26 -15.86 14.91
CA ILE A 111 -0.42 -17.04 15.46
C ILE A 111 -0.19 -18.33 14.64
N GLY A 112 0.60 -18.26 13.56
CA GLY A 112 0.90 -19.40 12.70
C GLY A 112 -0.25 -19.86 11.78
N PHE A 113 -1.32 -19.06 11.66
CA PHE A 113 -2.48 -19.36 10.81
C PHE A 113 -2.18 -19.08 9.33
N ILE A 114 -1.36 -18.07 9.05
CA ILE A 114 -0.96 -17.66 7.70
C ILE A 114 0.51 -17.99 7.50
N GLN A 115 0.85 -18.52 6.32
CA GLN A 115 2.25 -18.75 5.94
C GLN A 115 2.95 -17.41 5.72
N GLY A 116 3.98 -17.14 6.51
CA GLY A 116 4.79 -15.93 6.44
C GLY A 116 5.71 -15.79 7.65
N THR A 117 6.40 -14.66 7.74
CA THR A 117 7.26 -14.31 8.87
C THR A 117 6.71 -13.04 9.49
N PHE A 118 6.20 -13.13 10.71
CA PHE A 118 5.76 -11.96 11.44
C PHE A 118 6.89 -10.95 11.61
N ASP A 119 6.68 -9.73 11.10
CA ASP A 119 7.58 -8.59 11.31
C ASP A 119 6.81 -7.39 11.87
N LEU A 120 7.24 -6.93 13.04
CA LEU A 120 6.64 -5.76 13.68
C LEU A 120 6.82 -4.49 12.82
N LEU A 121 7.91 -4.41 12.05
CA LEU A 121 8.15 -3.29 11.15
C LEU A 121 7.09 -3.23 10.05
N ASP A 122 6.61 -4.35 9.54
CA ASP A 122 5.57 -4.37 8.51
C ASP A 122 4.28 -3.72 9.02
N ILE A 123 3.87 -4.03 10.26
CA ILE A 123 2.73 -3.36 10.91
C ILE A 123 2.95 -1.85 11.02
N VAL A 124 4.13 -1.41 11.46
CA VAL A 124 4.46 0.02 11.58
C VAL A 124 4.38 0.69 10.20
N PHE A 125 4.91 0.05 9.16
CA PHE A 125 4.90 0.57 7.80
C PHE A 125 3.48 0.60 7.19
N TYR A 126 2.62 -0.37 7.48
CA TYR A 126 1.20 -0.33 7.10
C TYR A 126 0.46 0.82 7.79
N ILE A 127 0.72 1.05 9.09
CA ILE A 127 0.15 2.18 9.83
C ILE A 127 0.62 3.50 9.23
N ILE A 128 1.93 3.65 8.95
CA ILE A 128 2.48 4.84 8.29
C ILE A 128 1.83 5.06 6.92
N GLY A 129 1.74 4.01 6.10
CA GLY A 129 1.15 4.07 4.77
C GLY A 129 -0.33 4.48 4.81
N THR A 130 -1.03 4.15 5.88
CA THR A 130 -2.44 4.51 6.08
C THR A 130 -2.62 5.96 6.57
N ILE A 131 -1.80 6.38 7.53
CA ILE A 131 -1.93 7.70 8.17
C ILE A 131 -1.38 8.81 7.29
N LEU A 132 -0.26 8.58 6.59
CA LEU A 132 0.44 9.61 5.83
C LEU A 132 -0.43 10.29 4.75
N PRO A 133 -1.23 9.59 3.92
CA PRO A 133 -2.17 10.20 2.99
C PRO A 133 -3.18 11.13 3.68
N LEU A 134 -3.71 10.70 4.84
CA LEU A 134 -4.70 11.48 5.60
C LEU A 134 -4.11 12.78 6.14
N LEU A 135 -2.83 12.76 6.53
CA LEU A 135 -2.11 13.94 6.98
C LEU A 135 -1.76 14.87 5.81
N LEU A 136 -1.18 14.34 4.73
CA LEU A 136 -0.74 15.12 3.58
C LEU A 136 -1.90 15.82 2.87
N PHE A 137 -3.05 15.15 2.77
CA PHE A 137 -4.22 15.68 2.08
C PHE A 137 -5.32 16.19 3.02
N LYS A 138 -5.00 16.45 4.29
CA LYS A 138 -5.95 16.91 5.31
C LYS A 138 -6.83 18.09 4.86
N GLN A 139 -6.26 19.07 4.15
CA GLN A 139 -6.99 20.25 3.66
C GLN A 139 -7.97 19.96 2.49
N SER A 140 -7.83 18.79 1.88
CA SER A 140 -8.68 18.31 0.78
C SER A 140 -9.73 17.31 1.26
N ILE A 141 -9.66 16.89 2.54
CA ILE A 141 -10.58 15.94 3.15
C ILE A 141 -11.75 16.68 3.82
N THR A 142 -12.96 16.20 3.59
CA THR A 142 -14.19 16.69 4.24
C THR A 142 -14.86 15.54 4.98
N TYR A 143 -15.21 15.75 6.25
CA TYR A 143 -15.87 14.75 7.08
C TYR A 143 -17.39 14.94 7.04
N ASN A 144 -18.12 13.91 6.60
CA ASN A 144 -19.58 13.88 6.57
C ASN A 144 -20.09 12.71 7.43
N LEU A 145 -20.28 12.99 8.72
CA LEU A 145 -20.69 12.00 9.73
C LEU A 145 -22.21 11.88 9.89
N LYS A 146 -23.02 12.31 8.92
CA LYS A 146 -24.49 12.44 9.03
C LYS A 146 -25.30 11.14 9.19
N PHE A 147 -24.68 9.98 9.37
CA PHE A 147 -25.41 8.71 9.49
C PHE A 147 -26.16 8.55 10.83
N LEU A 148 -25.78 9.27 11.89
CA LEU A 148 -26.36 9.07 13.24
C LEU A 148 -27.57 9.96 13.58
N GLN A 149 -28.00 10.87 12.70
CA GLN A 149 -29.10 11.80 13.02
C GLN A 149 -30.48 11.33 12.55
N ASN A 150 -30.58 10.33 11.67
CA ASN A 150 -31.86 9.91 11.09
C ASN A 150 -32.54 8.73 11.80
N GLU A 151 -31.87 8.00 12.71
CA GLU A 151 -32.49 6.88 13.44
C GLU A 151 -33.26 7.30 14.70
N LYS A 152 -33.19 8.58 15.11
CA LYS A 152 -33.94 9.09 16.28
C LYS A 152 -35.29 9.73 15.95
N LYS A 153 -35.87 9.45 14.77
CA LYS A 153 -37.11 10.12 14.30
C LYS A 153 -38.26 9.19 13.90
N HIS A 154 -38.24 7.92 14.28
CA HIS A 154 -39.38 7.03 14.08
C HIS A 154 -39.86 6.44 15.41
#